data_AF-A0A7S2AH82-F1
#
_entry.id   AF-A0A7S2AH82-F1
#
_cell.length_a   1.000
_cell.length_b   1.000
_cell.length_c   1.000
_cell.angle_alpha   90.00
_cell.angle_beta   90.00
_cell.angle_gamma   90.00
#
_symmetry.space_group_name_H-M   'P 1'
#
loop_
_entity.id
_entity.type
_entity.pdbx_description
1 polymer ?
#
loop_
_entity_poly.entity_id
_entity_poly.type
_entity_poly.pdbx_seq_one_letter_code
_entity_poly.pdbx_strand_id
1 'polypeptide(L)'
;KREYIRQGIPTTRLNSQKAWSIMVRFDEIEGYDIDTLRRAQQDALLPPAPNLTKEDLVARLKDVAIWKELGAEELQRECDLRNVKVFHHSATAGTPKPSARELLLDALLLHRGARTYDDVGVPYRTIKTAKGAVNTMIAWDDIIGMDPSSLKVRYTGLGLSANRLELEEIRHRLKMVAVYLEIPAEDL
;
A
#
# COMPACT_ATOMS: atom_id res chain seq x y z
N LYS A 1 -0.91 -31.65 -4.55
CA LYS A 1 -1.72 -30.82 -5.47
C LYS A 1 -3.13 -30.52 -4.95
N ARG A 2 -3.93 -31.51 -4.52
CA ARG A 2 -5.29 -31.26 -3.99
C ARG A 2 -5.33 -30.37 -2.74
N GLU A 3 -4.37 -30.55 -1.83
CA GLU A 3 -4.28 -29.73 -0.60
C GLU A 3 -4.04 -28.24 -0.90
N TYR A 4 -3.05 -27.93 -1.74
CA TYR A 4 -2.78 -26.56 -2.17
C TYR A 4 -4.00 -25.85 -2.80
N ILE A 5 -4.79 -26.57 -3.61
CA ILE A 5 -6.00 -26.01 -4.23
C ILE A 5 -7.07 -25.69 -3.18
N ARG A 6 -7.25 -26.55 -2.17
CA ARG A 6 -8.18 -26.29 -1.06
C ARG A 6 -7.79 -25.05 -0.26
N GLN A 7 -6.50 -24.76 -0.15
CA GLN A 7 -5.98 -23.58 0.52
C GLN A 7 -5.97 -22.33 -0.36
N GLY A 8 -6.44 -22.41 -1.62
CA GLY A 8 -6.49 -21.29 -2.55
C GLY A 8 -5.18 -21.01 -3.30
N ILE A 9 -4.20 -21.91 -3.24
CA ILE A 9 -2.89 -21.74 -3.89
C ILE A 9 -2.98 -22.20 -5.36
N PRO A 10 -2.68 -21.33 -6.34
CA PRO A 10 -2.83 -21.65 -7.75
C PRO A 10 -1.67 -22.49 -8.30
N THR A 11 -1.64 -23.79 -7.95
CA THR A 11 -0.56 -24.73 -8.35
C THR A 11 -0.41 -24.99 -9.85
N THR A 12 -1.35 -24.51 -10.67
CA THR A 12 -1.24 -24.54 -12.14
C THR A 12 -0.49 -23.33 -12.69
N ARG A 13 -0.38 -22.25 -11.91
CA ARG A 13 0.25 -20.97 -12.25
C ARG A 13 1.62 -20.81 -11.58
N LEU A 14 1.92 -21.68 -10.63
CA LEU A 14 3.13 -21.70 -9.83
C LEU A 14 3.84 -23.04 -9.95
N ASN A 15 5.17 -23.01 -9.92
CA ASN A 15 5.94 -24.24 -9.75
C ASN A 15 5.81 -24.76 -8.31
N SER A 16 6.17 -26.03 -8.09
CA SER A 16 6.00 -26.70 -6.79
C SER A 16 6.74 -26.00 -5.65
N GLN A 17 7.90 -25.39 -5.91
CA GLN A 17 8.68 -24.68 -4.91
C GLN A 17 7.98 -23.41 -4.42
N LYS A 18 7.47 -22.59 -5.34
CA LYS A 18 6.70 -21.39 -5.00
C LYS A 18 5.38 -21.73 -4.32
N ALA A 19 4.69 -22.77 -4.78
CA ALA A 19 3.46 -23.23 -4.13
C ALA A 19 3.70 -23.66 -2.68
N TRP A 20 4.82 -24.33 -2.39
CA TRP A 20 5.21 -24.69 -1.03
C TRP A 20 5.56 -23.45 -0.19
N SER A 21 6.31 -22.50 -0.75
CA SER A 21 6.63 -21.23 -0.08
C SER A 21 5.36 -20.49 0.39
N ILE A 22 4.35 -20.42 -0.49
CA ILE A 22 3.07 -19.78 -0.15
C ILE A 22 2.33 -20.55 0.95
N MET A 23 2.34 -21.88 0.91
CA MET A 23 1.67 -22.70 1.93
C MET A 23 2.28 -22.45 3.31
N VAL A 24 3.61 -22.50 3.43
CA VAL A 24 4.31 -22.17 4.69
C VAL A 24 3.94 -20.76 5.15
N ARG A 25 3.91 -19.81 4.22
CA ARG A 25 3.53 -18.42 4.53
C ARG A 25 2.07 -18.31 4.98
N PHE A 26 1.16 -19.13 4.47
CA PHE A 26 -0.25 -19.15 4.87
C PHE A 26 -0.40 -19.64 6.30
N ASP A 27 0.29 -20.72 6.66
CA ASP A 27 0.30 -21.27 8.03
C ASP A 27 0.83 -20.23 9.03
N GLU A 28 1.91 -19.51 8.66
CA GLU A 28 2.44 -18.41 9.47
C GLU A 28 1.41 -17.28 9.68
N ILE A 29 0.78 -16.82 8.59
CA ILE A 29 -0.20 -15.73 8.63
C ILE A 29 -1.41 -16.12 9.48
N GLU A 30 -1.90 -17.36 9.39
CA GLU A 30 -3.02 -17.84 10.19
C GLU A 30 -2.70 -17.88 11.69
N GLY A 31 -1.44 -18.18 12.03
CA GLY A 31 -0.93 -18.20 13.39
C GLY A 31 -0.74 -16.83 14.04
N TYR A 32 -0.70 -15.74 13.26
CA TYR A 32 -0.48 -14.40 13.81
C TYR A 32 -1.66 -13.89 14.66
N ASP A 33 -1.33 -13.13 15.71
CA ASP A 33 -2.31 -12.30 16.42
C ASP A 33 -2.68 -11.04 15.61
N ILE A 34 -3.70 -10.31 16.06
CA ILE A 34 -4.23 -9.15 15.32
C ILE A 34 -3.20 -8.02 15.16
N ASP A 35 -2.35 -7.79 16.16
CA ASP A 35 -1.36 -6.71 16.10
C ASP A 35 -0.18 -7.06 15.19
N THR A 36 0.20 -8.33 15.14
CA THR A 36 1.19 -8.87 14.21
C THR A 36 0.65 -8.86 12.78
N LEU A 37 -0.64 -9.19 12.57
CA LEU A 37 -1.29 -9.04 11.27
C LEU A 37 -1.31 -7.58 10.80
N ARG A 38 -1.60 -6.63 11.69
CA ARG A 38 -1.57 -5.19 11.38
C ARG A 38 -0.19 -4.72 10.96
N ARG A 39 0.86 -5.15 11.66
CA ARG A 39 2.26 -4.87 11.26
C ARG A 39 2.60 -5.50 9.92
N ALA A 40 2.23 -6.76 9.71
CA ALA A 40 2.46 -7.45 8.45
C ALA A 40 1.74 -6.80 7.25
N GLN A 41 0.60 -6.12 7.45
CA GLN A 41 -0.07 -5.33 6.40
C GLN A 41 0.80 -4.17 5.94
N GLN A 42 1.39 -3.44 6.89
CA GLN A 42 2.30 -2.32 6.57
C GLN A 42 3.54 -2.81 5.81
N ASP A 43 4.16 -3.90 6.26
CA ASP A 43 5.29 -4.55 5.57
C ASP A 43 4.91 -5.07 4.18
N ALA A 44 3.63 -5.36 3.97
CA ALA A 44 3.05 -5.77 2.70
C ALA A 44 2.62 -4.61 1.80
N LEU A 45 2.85 -3.35 2.21
CA LEU A 45 2.40 -2.13 1.53
C LEU A 45 0.87 -2.06 1.35
N LEU A 46 0.14 -2.57 2.35
CA LEU A 46 -1.30 -2.40 2.47
C LEU A 46 -1.62 -1.32 3.51
N PRO A 47 -2.71 -0.56 3.33
CA PRO A 47 -3.06 0.51 4.25
C PRO A 47 -3.42 -0.05 5.63
N PRO A 48 -3.04 0.64 6.72
CA PRO A 48 -3.52 0.32 8.06
C PRO A 48 -5.06 0.33 8.07
N ALA A 49 -5.64 -0.75 8.57
CA ALA A 49 -7.09 -0.94 8.52
C ALA A 49 -7.59 -1.39 9.91
N PRO A 50 -7.72 -0.46 10.87
CA PRO A 50 -7.99 -0.80 12.28
C PRO A 50 -9.36 -1.48 12.47
N ASN A 51 -10.30 -1.24 11.56
CA ASN A 51 -11.67 -1.72 11.60
C ASN A 51 -11.88 -3.10 10.94
N LEU A 52 -10.85 -3.72 10.38
CA LEU A 52 -10.96 -5.04 9.76
C LEU A 52 -10.88 -6.15 10.81
N THR A 53 -11.59 -7.24 10.54
CA THR A 53 -11.50 -8.45 11.37
C THR A 53 -10.17 -9.16 11.14
N LYS A 54 -9.84 -10.11 12.02
CA LYS A 54 -8.65 -10.97 11.85
C LYS A 54 -8.69 -11.70 10.50
N GLU A 55 -9.86 -12.22 10.13
CA GLU A 55 -10.10 -12.98 8.91
C GLU A 55 -9.86 -12.13 7.66
N ASP A 56 -10.33 -10.88 7.66
CA ASP A 56 -10.08 -9.93 6.58
C ASP A 56 -8.59 -9.61 6.41
N LEU A 57 -7.88 -9.41 7.53
CA LEU A 57 -6.43 -9.16 7.52
C LEU A 57 -5.65 -10.35 6.98
N VAL A 58 -6.01 -11.57 7.40
CA VAL A 58 -5.43 -12.83 6.90
C VAL A 58 -5.68 -12.96 5.40
N ALA A 59 -6.93 -12.79 4.95
CA ALA A 59 -7.29 -12.90 3.54
C ALA A 59 -6.50 -11.92 2.66
N ARG A 60 -6.32 -10.68 3.13
CA ARG A 60 -5.50 -9.66 2.46
C ARG A 60 -4.03 -10.07 2.36
N LEU A 61 -3.42 -10.55 3.45
CA LEU A 61 -2.02 -10.96 3.43
C LEU A 61 -1.78 -12.20 2.56
N LYS A 62 -2.74 -13.12 2.52
CA LYS A 62 -2.70 -14.29 1.65
C LYS A 62 -2.73 -13.92 0.17
N ASP A 63 -3.59 -12.99 -0.23
CA ASP A 63 -3.59 -12.43 -1.60
C ASP A 63 -2.21 -11.86 -1.95
N VAL A 64 -1.63 -11.03 -1.07
CA VAL A 64 -0.31 -10.43 -1.30
C VAL A 64 0.79 -11.49 -1.37
N ALA A 65 0.76 -12.50 -0.51
CA ALA A 65 1.72 -13.60 -0.55
C ALA A 65 1.66 -14.35 -1.88
N ILE A 66 0.47 -14.57 -2.44
CA ILE A 66 0.32 -15.14 -3.79
C ILE A 66 0.94 -14.20 -4.83
N TRP A 67 0.53 -12.93 -4.86
CA TRP A 67 1.00 -11.97 -5.87
C TRP A 67 2.51 -11.77 -5.85
N LYS A 68 3.13 -11.77 -4.66
CA LYS A 68 4.59 -11.68 -4.51
C LYS A 68 5.34 -12.84 -5.15
N GLU A 69 4.70 -13.99 -5.39
CA GLU A 69 5.31 -15.14 -6.04
C GLU A 69 4.98 -15.26 -7.54
N LEU A 70 3.95 -14.55 -8.01
CA LEU A 70 3.55 -14.55 -9.42
C LEU A 70 4.56 -13.79 -10.31
N GLY A 71 4.69 -14.28 -11.54
CA GLY A 71 5.41 -13.58 -12.62
C GLY A 71 4.56 -12.48 -13.25
N ALA A 72 5.15 -11.65 -14.11
CA ALA A 72 4.46 -10.51 -14.73
C ALA A 72 3.18 -10.92 -15.51
N GLU A 73 3.25 -11.97 -16.33
CA GLU A 73 2.08 -12.45 -17.08
C GLU A 73 0.92 -12.92 -16.18
N GLU A 74 1.26 -13.52 -15.05
CA GLU A 74 0.28 -14.01 -14.09
C GLU A 74 -0.35 -12.87 -13.28
N LEU A 75 0.44 -11.84 -12.95
CA LEU A 75 -0.05 -10.62 -12.32
C LEU A 75 -0.93 -9.82 -13.27
N GLN A 76 -0.60 -9.77 -14.57
CA GLN A 76 -1.46 -9.14 -15.58
C GLN A 76 -2.84 -9.81 -15.59
N ARG A 77 -2.88 -11.15 -15.58
CA ARG A 77 -4.14 -11.89 -15.47
C ARG A 77 -4.91 -11.61 -14.19
N GLU A 78 -4.23 -11.43 -13.04
CA GLU A 78 -4.89 -10.97 -11.81
C GLU A 78 -5.49 -9.57 -11.96
N CYS A 79 -4.76 -8.64 -12.57
CA CYS A 79 -5.26 -7.29 -12.84
C CYS A 79 -6.50 -7.34 -13.72
N ASP A 80 -6.47 -8.10 -14.81
CA ASP A 80 -7.58 -8.23 -15.75
C ASP A 80 -8.81 -8.85 -15.08
N LEU A 81 -8.63 -9.95 -14.33
CA LEU A 81 -9.70 -10.63 -13.61
C LEU A 81 -10.39 -9.72 -12.59
N ARG A 82 -9.63 -8.82 -11.96
CA ARG A 82 -10.11 -7.88 -10.94
C ARG A 82 -10.48 -6.51 -11.52
N ASN A 83 -10.45 -6.33 -12.84
CA ASN A 83 -10.66 -5.06 -13.55
C ASN A 83 -9.80 -3.90 -13.00
N VAL A 84 -8.54 -4.19 -12.67
CA VAL A 84 -7.59 -3.23 -12.13
C VAL A 84 -6.93 -2.46 -13.25
N LYS A 85 -7.03 -1.13 -13.20
CA LYS A 85 -6.27 -0.25 -14.07
C LYS A 85 -4.83 -0.17 -13.59
N VAL A 86 -3.89 -0.50 -14.48
CA VAL A 86 -2.45 -0.37 -14.21
C VAL A 86 -2.05 1.08 -14.46
N PHE A 87 -1.44 1.70 -13.47
CA PHE A 87 -0.92 3.06 -13.60
C PHE A 87 0.55 2.98 -14.01
N HIS A 88 0.92 3.73 -15.04
CA HIS A 88 2.32 3.98 -15.34
C HIS A 88 2.76 5.17 -14.50
N HIS A 89 3.76 4.95 -13.63
CA HIS A 89 4.45 6.02 -12.93
C HIS A 89 5.89 6.12 -13.44
N SER A 90 6.37 7.36 -13.50
CA SER A 90 7.77 7.63 -13.83
C SER A 90 8.67 7.21 -12.67
N ALA A 91 9.91 6.85 -12.96
CA ALA A 91 10.89 6.66 -11.91
C ALA A 91 11.10 7.99 -11.18
N THR A 92 11.20 7.98 -9.85
CA THR A 92 11.68 9.16 -9.13
C THR A 92 13.16 9.38 -9.45
N ALA A 93 13.61 10.63 -9.46
CA ALA A 93 15.00 10.98 -9.75
C ALA A 93 16.00 10.12 -8.95
N GLY A 94 16.83 9.34 -9.65
CA GLY A 94 17.80 8.43 -9.06
C GLY A 94 17.32 6.99 -8.81
N THR A 95 16.07 6.65 -9.16
CA THR A 95 15.58 5.27 -9.11
C THR A 95 15.50 4.63 -10.51
N PRO A 96 15.71 3.30 -10.63
CA PRO A 96 15.46 2.59 -11.87
C PRO A 96 13.98 2.67 -12.26
N LYS A 97 13.72 2.66 -13.56
CA LYS A 97 12.35 2.51 -14.07
C LYS A 97 11.75 1.20 -13.53
N PRO A 98 10.53 1.23 -12.98
CA PRO A 98 9.88 0.02 -12.47
C PRO A 98 9.68 -0.99 -13.60
N SER A 99 9.95 -2.25 -13.30
CA SER A 99 9.64 -3.37 -14.18
C SER A 99 8.12 -3.51 -14.35
N ALA A 100 7.69 -4.15 -15.44
CA ALA A 100 6.26 -4.44 -15.66
C ALA A 100 5.65 -5.22 -14.48
N ARG A 101 6.43 -6.13 -13.88
CA ARG A 101 6.00 -6.90 -12.71
C ARG A 101 5.70 -6.00 -11.51
N GLU A 102 6.55 -5.01 -11.23
CA GLU A 102 6.39 -4.08 -10.11
C GLU A 102 5.17 -3.18 -10.31
N LEU A 103 4.97 -2.65 -11.52
CA LEU A 103 3.77 -1.85 -11.85
C LEU A 103 2.47 -2.63 -11.63
N LEU A 104 2.45 -3.91 -12.02
CA LEU A 104 1.27 -4.77 -11.84
C LEU A 104 1.02 -5.10 -10.37
N LEU A 105 2.08 -5.37 -9.60
CA LEU A 105 1.98 -5.61 -8.17
C LEU A 105 1.47 -4.36 -7.44
N ASP A 106 2.02 -3.19 -7.73
CA ASP A 106 1.56 -1.91 -7.20
C ASP A 106 0.08 -1.69 -7.48
N ALA A 107 -0.37 -1.93 -8.72
CA ALA A 107 -1.76 -1.76 -9.10
C ALA A 107 -2.70 -2.67 -8.29
N LEU A 108 -2.33 -3.95 -8.08
CA LEU A 108 -3.09 -4.89 -7.25
C LEU A 108 -3.14 -4.47 -5.78
N LEU A 109 -2.01 -4.03 -5.22
CA LEU A 109 -1.93 -3.56 -3.83
C LEU A 109 -2.77 -2.30 -3.62
N LEU A 110 -2.68 -1.33 -4.54
CA LEU A 110 -3.52 -0.12 -4.53
C LEU A 110 -5.00 -0.47 -4.64
N HIS A 111 -5.37 -1.37 -5.54
CA HIS A 111 -6.74 -1.83 -5.67
C HIS A 111 -7.24 -2.52 -4.40
N ARG A 112 -6.41 -3.35 -3.76
CA ARG A 112 -6.75 -4.04 -2.51
C ARG A 112 -6.99 -3.06 -1.36
N GLY A 113 -6.24 -1.96 -1.32
CA GLY A 113 -6.38 -0.88 -0.36
C GLY A 113 -7.39 0.20 -0.71
N ALA A 114 -7.94 0.19 -1.94
CA ALA A 114 -8.70 1.33 -2.52
C ALA A 114 -9.77 1.89 -1.59
N ARG A 115 -10.63 1.03 -1.03
CA ARG A 115 -11.69 1.46 -0.11
C ARG A 115 -11.13 2.15 1.14
N THR A 116 -10.04 1.63 1.71
CA THR A 116 -9.40 2.23 2.88
C THR A 116 -8.80 3.59 2.55
N TYR A 117 -8.22 3.76 1.36
CA TYR A 117 -7.75 5.06 0.89
C TYR A 117 -8.89 6.03 0.64
N ASP A 118 -9.98 5.58 0.01
CA ASP A 118 -11.17 6.39 -0.27
C ASP A 118 -11.83 6.87 1.03
N ASP A 119 -11.97 5.99 2.03
CA ASP A 119 -12.56 6.32 3.34
C ASP A 119 -11.74 7.39 4.10
N VAL A 120 -10.43 7.44 3.89
CA VAL A 120 -9.51 8.42 4.52
C VAL A 120 -9.30 9.66 3.64
N GLY A 121 -9.61 9.57 2.34
CA GLY A 121 -9.40 10.62 1.35
C GLY A 121 -7.98 10.68 0.76
N VAL A 122 -7.17 9.61 0.89
CA VAL A 122 -5.82 9.57 0.31
C VAL A 122 -5.91 9.49 -1.21
N PRO A 123 -5.27 10.40 -1.98
CA PRO A 123 -5.36 10.45 -3.43
C PRO A 123 -4.45 9.40 -4.10
N TYR A 124 -4.64 8.12 -3.78
CA TYR A 124 -3.77 7.02 -4.21
C TYR A 124 -3.67 6.87 -5.73
N ARG A 125 -4.70 7.33 -6.48
CA ARG A 125 -4.70 7.35 -7.95
C ARG A 125 -3.74 8.38 -8.54
N THR A 126 -3.46 9.45 -7.79
CA THR A 126 -2.47 10.47 -8.18
C THR A 126 -1.07 10.02 -7.80
N ILE A 127 -0.92 9.38 -6.62
CA ILE A 127 0.37 8.86 -6.13
C ILE A 127 0.86 7.65 -6.96
N LYS A 128 -0.08 6.82 -7.45
CA LYS A 128 0.16 5.69 -8.38
C LYS A 128 1.06 4.56 -7.87
N THR A 129 1.66 4.66 -6.68
CA THR A 129 2.46 3.60 -6.04
C THR A 129 1.80 3.12 -4.74
N ALA A 130 1.88 1.82 -4.43
CA ALA A 130 1.34 1.30 -3.17
C ALA A 130 2.11 1.85 -1.96
N LYS A 131 3.44 1.90 -2.08
CA LYS A 131 4.31 2.47 -1.06
C LYS A 131 3.98 3.94 -0.76
N GLY A 132 3.85 4.77 -1.79
CA GLY A 132 3.55 6.19 -1.59
C GLY A 132 2.17 6.42 -1.00
N ALA A 133 1.17 5.62 -1.38
CA ALA A 133 -0.16 5.70 -0.79
C ALA A 133 -0.16 5.32 0.71
N VAL A 134 0.56 4.26 1.10
CA VAL A 134 0.72 3.87 2.51
C VAL A 134 1.49 4.94 3.29
N ASN A 135 2.61 5.42 2.76
CA ASN A 135 3.40 6.48 3.39
C ASN A 135 2.58 7.76 3.60
N THR A 136 1.79 8.16 2.60
CA THR A 136 0.89 9.32 2.69
C THR A 136 -0.14 9.10 3.80
N MET A 137 -0.75 7.93 3.87
CA MET A 137 -1.74 7.61 4.90
C MET A 137 -1.13 7.65 6.31
N ILE A 138 0.06 7.09 6.50
CA ILE A 138 0.79 7.12 7.78
C ILE A 138 1.14 8.57 8.14
N ALA A 139 1.65 9.35 7.19
CA ALA A 139 1.96 10.75 7.41
C ALA A 139 0.71 11.57 7.78
N TRP A 140 -0.45 11.27 7.19
CA TRP A 140 -1.70 11.94 7.50
C TRP A 140 -2.21 11.61 8.91
N ASP A 141 -2.10 10.34 9.33
CA ASP A 141 -2.45 9.91 10.68
C ASP A 141 -1.58 10.61 11.73
N ASP A 142 -0.27 10.66 11.49
CA ASP A 142 0.69 11.40 12.31
C ASP A 142 0.34 12.90 12.37
N ILE A 143 0.08 13.55 11.22
CA ILE A 143 -0.35 14.95 11.15
C ILE A 143 -1.65 15.18 11.92
N ILE A 144 -2.61 14.25 11.91
CA ILE A 144 -3.86 14.37 12.66
C ILE A 144 -3.59 14.25 14.18
N GLY A 145 -2.70 13.35 14.58
CA GLY A 145 -2.33 13.13 15.98
C GLY A 145 -1.49 14.27 16.61
N MET A 146 -0.88 15.14 15.80
CA MET A 146 -0.03 16.22 16.31
C MET A 146 -0.80 17.30 17.09
N ASP A 147 -0.17 17.76 18.17
CA ASP A 147 -0.60 18.95 18.89
C ASP A 147 -0.29 20.25 18.11
N PRO A 148 -0.95 21.37 18.44
CA PRO A 148 -0.79 22.64 17.72
C PRO A 148 0.64 23.16 17.62
N SER A 149 1.48 22.95 18.65
CA SER A 149 2.86 23.43 18.67
C SER A 149 3.71 22.61 17.71
N SER A 150 3.58 21.28 17.77
CA SER A 150 4.29 20.35 16.89
C SER A 150 3.95 20.56 15.41
N LEU A 151 2.68 20.85 15.09
CA LEU A 151 2.26 21.20 13.72
C LEU A 151 2.97 22.43 13.20
N LYS A 152 3.00 23.51 13.99
CA LYS A 152 3.67 24.75 13.60
C LYS A 152 5.16 24.53 13.39
N VAL A 153 5.81 23.82 14.32
CA VAL A 153 7.24 23.47 14.22
C VAL A 153 7.51 22.70 12.93
N ARG A 154 6.74 21.64 12.66
CA ARG A 154 6.90 20.84 11.43
C ARG A 154 6.70 21.69 10.17
N TYR A 155 5.64 22.50 10.13
CA TYR A 155 5.33 23.35 8.98
C TYR A 155 6.42 24.41 8.74
N THR A 156 6.92 25.06 9.79
CA THR A 156 8.04 26.01 9.69
C THR A 156 9.37 25.33 9.35
N GLY A 157 9.56 24.08 9.78
CA GLY A 157 10.73 23.27 9.44
C GLY A 157 10.83 22.95 7.95
N LEU A 158 9.71 23.02 7.21
CA LEU A 158 9.67 22.94 5.75
C LEU A 158 9.98 24.29 5.06
N GLY A 159 10.33 25.33 5.83
CA GLY A 159 10.56 26.69 5.32
C GLY A 159 9.29 27.49 5.05
N LEU A 160 8.12 26.99 5.48
CA LEU A 160 6.82 27.65 5.24
C LEU A 160 6.41 28.53 6.43
N SER A 161 5.87 29.72 6.15
CA SER A 161 5.39 30.61 7.22
C SER A 161 4.03 30.18 7.75
N ALA A 162 3.96 29.85 9.04
CA ALA A 162 2.71 29.56 9.75
C ALA A 162 1.96 30.84 10.20
N ASN A 163 2.54 32.03 9.96
CA ASN A 163 1.96 33.28 10.42
C ASN A 163 0.60 33.51 9.77
N ARG A 164 -0.43 33.74 10.60
CA ARG A 164 -1.83 33.97 10.19
C ARG A 164 -2.55 32.74 9.59
N LEU A 165 -1.96 31.55 9.67
CA LEU A 165 -2.66 30.32 9.30
C LEU A 165 -3.36 29.71 10.51
N GLU A 166 -4.63 29.35 10.32
CA GLU A 166 -5.37 28.52 11.25
C GLU A 166 -4.79 27.09 11.29
N LEU A 167 -4.99 26.39 12.41
CA LEU A 167 -4.40 25.05 12.59
C LEU A 167 -4.89 24.04 11.55
N GLU A 168 -6.16 24.08 11.17
CA GLU A 168 -6.72 23.19 10.16
C GLU A 168 -6.13 23.45 8.77
N GLU A 169 -5.82 24.71 8.45
CA GLU A 169 -5.13 25.08 7.21
C GLU A 169 -3.69 24.53 7.20
N ILE A 170 -2.99 24.59 8.34
CA ILE A 170 -1.66 23.98 8.50
C ILE A 170 -1.74 22.46 8.31
N ARG A 171 -2.70 21.78 8.95
CA ARG A 171 -2.90 20.32 8.77
C ARG A 171 -3.18 19.99 7.31
N HIS A 172 -4.09 20.73 6.66
CA HIS A 172 -4.43 20.52 5.27
C HIS A 172 -3.20 20.66 4.36
N ARG A 173 -2.41 21.71 4.53
CA ARG A 173 -1.19 21.92 3.73
C ARG A 173 -0.12 20.87 3.99
N LEU A 174 0.08 20.44 5.23
CA LEU A 174 1.00 19.34 5.53
C LEU A 174 0.57 18.03 4.87
N LYS A 175 -0.74 17.75 4.83
CA LYS A 175 -1.28 16.58 4.11
C LYS A 175 -1.02 16.68 2.60
N MET A 176 -1.18 17.86 2.02
CA MET A 176 -0.84 18.11 0.61
C MET A 176 0.64 17.92 0.34
N VAL A 177 1.53 18.44 1.20
CA VAL A 177 2.98 18.22 1.10
C VAL A 177 3.30 16.72 1.15
N ALA A 178 2.68 15.95 2.04
CA ALA A 178 2.89 14.51 2.11
C ALA A 178 2.53 13.79 0.79
N VAL A 179 1.46 14.23 0.11
CA VAL A 179 1.11 13.72 -1.23
C VAL A 179 2.18 14.10 -2.25
N TYR A 180 2.61 15.37 -2.28
CA TYR A 180 3.61 15.86 -3.24
C TYR A 180 4.97 15.17 -3.09
N LEU A 181 5.36 14.79 -1.88
CA LEU A 181 6.61 14.05 -1.65
C LEU A 181 6.61 12.64 -2.24
N GLU A 182 5.43 12.08 -2.54
CA GLU A 182 5.29 10.72 -3.09
C GLU A 182 5.02 10.71 -4.60
N ILE A 183 4.85 11.89 -5.23
CA ILE A 183 4.68 12.02 -6.68
C ILE A 183 6.05 12.33 -7.32
N PRO A 184 6.48 11.59 -8.37
CA PRO A 184 7.69 11.91 -9.11
C PRO A 184 7.65 13.36 -9.63
N ALA A 185 8.80 14.04 -9.67
CA ALA A 185 8.87 15.43 -10.11
C ALA A 185 8.39 15.62 -11.57
N GLU A 186 8.49 14.58 -12.39
CA GLU A 186 8.02 14.52 -13.77
C GLU A 186 6.49 14.44 -13.89
N ASP A 187 5.80 14.07 -12.80
CA ASP A 187 4.34 13.92 -12.71
C ASP A 187 3.67 15.12 -11.99
N LEU A 188 4.44 16.13 -11.55
CA LEU A 188 3.97 17.37 -10.89
C LEU A 188 3.70 18.50 -11.89
#